data_AF-A0A3N5MGU3-F1
#
_entry.id   AF-A0A3N5MGU3-F1
#
_cell.length_a   1.000
_cell.length_b   1.000
_cell.length_c   1.000
_cell.angle_alpha   90.00
_cell.angle_beta   90.00
_cell.angle_gamma   90.00
#
_symmetry.space_group_name_H-M   'P 1'
#
loop_
_entity.id
_entity.type
_entity.pdbx_description
1 polymer ?
#
loop_
_entity_poly.entity_id
_entity_poly.type
_entity_poly.pdbx_seq_one_letter_code
_entity_poly.pdbx_strand_id
1 'polypeptide(L)'
;MEGMMSDQNFTCPMCGTRFNPAGQEACSACPLHKGCHMVCCPACGYTTINTNHSQILELGTKMIGILKRQARSLTKNELKVSKYTTLAEVPHGSWAMVSGFSENFPRVRQEQLQAYGVLPGKRICVLQNSPVTVIQVEYTELAIETSLARAVCVEAVGVNP
;
A
#
# COMPACT_ATOMS: atom_id res chain seq x y z
N MET A 1 19.97 -31.88 -10.92
CA MET A 1 19.54 -31.73 -9.51
C MET A 1 19.73 -30.28 -9.13
N GLU A 2 18.76 -29.41 -9.45
CA GLU A 2 18.77 -28.01 -8.99
C GLU A 2 17.36 -27.70 -8.47
N GLY A 3 17.31 -27.36 -7.19
CA GLY A 3 16.14 -27.47 -6.35
C GLY A 3 15.14 -26.33 -6.51
N MET A 4 13.90 -26.67 -6.14
CA MET A 4 12.76 -25.78 -5.94
C MET A 4 13.15 -24.46 -5.25
N MET A 5 13.14 -23.35 -6.01
CA MET A 5 13.11 -21.99 -5.46
C MET A 5 11.71 -21.73 -4.87
N SER A 6 11.63 -21.63 -3.55
CA SER A 6 10.42 -21.21 -2.84
C SER A 6 10.23 -19.69 -2.93
N ASP A 7 9.35 -19.25 -3.84
CA ASP A 7 8.83 -17.88 -3.90
C ASP A 7 7.96 -17.58 -2.67
N GLN A 8 8.57 -17.08 -1.59
CA GLN A 8 7.81 -16.56 -0.45
C GLN A 8 7.32 -15.15 -0.77
N ASN A 9 6.03 -14.98 -1.05
CA ASN A 9 5.44 -13.66 -1.23
C ASN A 9 5.27 -12.95 0.14
N PHE A 10 6.11 -11.96 0.41
CA PHE A 10 5.95 -11.03 1.51
C PHE A 10 4.95 -9.93 1.10
N THR A 11 4.03 -9.54 2.00
CA THR A 11 3.09 -8.44 1.75
C THR A 11 3.47 -7.25 2.64
N CYS A 12 3.76 -6.10 2.03
CA CYS A 12 4.07 -4.89 2.79
C CYS A 12 2.87 -4.47 3.67
N PRO A 13 3.05 -4.25 4.98
CA PRO A 13 1.95 -3.82 5.85
C PRO A 13 1.53 -2.37 5.63
N MET A 14 2.39 -1.53 5.02
CA MET A 14 2.11 -0.12 4.74
C MET A 14 1.34 0.10 3.45
N CYS A 15 1.77 -0.56 2.37
CA CYS A 15 1.26 -0.32 1.03
C CYS A 15 0.53 -1.52 0.40
N GLY A 16 0.58 -2.69 1.03
CA GLY A 16 -0.07 -3.91 0.51
C GLY A 16 0.62 -4.56 -0.69
N THR A 17 1.70 -3.99 -1.23
CA THR A 17 2.46 -4.60 -2.33
C THR A 17 3.00 -5.95 -1.91
N ARG A 18 2.82 -6.95 -2.78
CA ARG A 18 3.40 -8.28 -2.63
C ARG A 18 4.69 -8.37 -3.41
N PHE A 19 5.73 -8.90 -2.79
CA PHE A 19 7.03 -9.01 -3.41
C PHE A 19 7.80 -10.20 -2.80
N ASN A 20 8.79 -10.71 -3.54
CA ASN A 20 9.71 -11.72 -3.02
C ASN A 20 10.82 -11.00 -2.22
N PRO A 21 11.00 -11.29 -0.91
CA PRO A 21 12.02 -10.66 -0.08
C PRO A 21 13.45 -11.06 -0.47
N ALA A 22 13.62 -12.14 -1.25
CA ALA A 22 14.92 -12.57 -1.76
C ALA A 22 15.47 -11.50 -2.73
N GLY A 23 16.43 -10.70 -2.25
CA GLY A 23 17.06 -9.61 -3.02
C GLY A 23 16.66 -8.19 -2.61
N GLN A 24 15.86 -8.00 -1.57
CA GLN A 24 15.46 -6.68 -1.05
C GLN A 24 16.01 -6.40 0.34
N GLU A 25 17.22 -6.89 0.60
CA GLU A 25 17.96 -6.65 1.82
C GLU A 25 18.33 -5.16 1.89
N ALA A 26 17.78 -4.46 2.89
CA ALA A 26 17.92 -3.01 3.00
C ALA A 26 19.36 -2.54 3.29
N CYS A 27 20.27 -3.45 3.61
CA CYS A 27 21.52 -3.13 4.30
C CYS A 27 22.72 -3.97 3.81
N SER A 28 23.04 -3.93 2.51
CA SER A 28 24.23 -4.61 1.96
C SER A 28 25.57 -4.12 2.53
N ALA A 29 25.62 -2.89 3.08
CA ALA A 29 26.80 -2.30 3.72
C ALA A 29 26.88 -2.53 5.23
N CYS A 30 25.90 -3.20 5.85
CA CYS A 30 25.86 -3.37 7.31
C CYS A 30 26.74 -4.57 7.74
N PRO A 31 27.64 -4.41 8.75
CA PRO A 31 28.46 -5.51 9.27
C PRO A 31 27.64 -6.68 9.85
N LEU A 32 26.38 -6.43 10.19
CA LEU A 32 25.43 -7.40 10.77
C LEU A 32 24.45 -8.00 9.73
N HIS A 33 24.67 -7.77 8.42
CA HIS A 33 23.76 -8.22 7.35
C HIS A 33 23.43 -9.71 7.41
N LYS A 34 24.36 -10.58 7.83
CA LYS A 34 24.17 -12.04 7.88
C LYS A 34 23.07 -12.52 8.83
N GLY A 35 22.61 -11.68 9.76
CA GLY A 35 21.48 -11.97 10.67
C GLY A 35 20.39 -10.91 10.63
N CYS A 36 20.49 -9.92 9.75
CA CYS A 36 19.53 -8.84 9.62
C CYS A 36 18.46 -9.24 8.58
N HIS A 37 17.35 -9.79 9.03
CA HIS A 37 16.22 -10.15 8.16
C HIS A 37 15.39 -8.93 7.75
N MET A 38 16.00 -7.74 7.66
CA MET A 38 15.29 -6.52 7.29
C MET A 38 15.05 -6.48 5.78
N VAL A 39 13.79 -6.30 5.41
CA VAL A 39 13.31 -6.30 4.04
C VAL A 39 12.73 -4.93 3.73
N CYS A 40 13.16 -4.35 2.61
CA CYS A 40 12.65 -3.07 2.10
C CYS A 40 11.59 -3.30 1.03
N CYS A 41 10.42 -2.68 1.17
CA CYS A 41 9.40 -2.73 0.13
C CYS A 41 9.86 -1.93 -1.11
N PRO A 42 9.96 -2.54 -2.30
CA PRO A 42 10.40 -1.83 -3.50
C PRO A 42 9.40 -0.78 -4.00
N ALA A 43 8.16 -0.80 -3.50
CA ALA A 43 7.12 0.11 -3.93
C ALA A 43 6.97 1.35 -3.04
N CYS A 44 7.14 1.22 -1.72
CA CYS A 44 6.95 2.33 -0.77
C CYS A 44 8.17 2.67 0.10
N GLY A 45 9.25 1.88 0.03
CA GLY A 45 10.45 2.07 0.85
C GLY A 45 10.30 1.67 2.32
N TYR A 46 9.13 1.19 2.77
CA TYR A 46 8.94 0.73 4.15
C TYR A 46 9.84 -0.47 4.46
N THR A 47 10.55 -0.39 5.59
CA THR A 47 11.43 -1.46 6.08
C THR A 47 10.81 -2.20 7.26
N THR A 48 10.92 -3.53 7.24
CA THR A 48 10.39 -4.38 8.30
C THR A 48 11.20 -5.67 8.42
N ILE A 49 11.02 -6.39 9.53
CA ILE A 49 11.74 -7.64 9.79
C ILE A 49 10.95 -8.80 9.19
N ASN A 50 11.58 -9.57 8.33
CA ASN A 50 11.05 -10.84 7.86
C ASN A 50 11.22 -11.91 8.95
N THR A 51 10.16 -12.17 9.69
CA THR A 51 10.13 -13.16 10.78
C THR A 51 9.85 -14.60 10.29
N ASN A 52 9.70 -14.85 8.98
CA ASN A 52 9.40 -16.18 8.41
C ASN A 52 10.57 -17.19 8.42
N HIS A 53 11.64 -16.94 9.19
CA HIS A 53 12.71 -17.90 9.41
C HIS A 53 12.48 -18.80 10.65
N SER A 54 11.23 -19.04 11.05
CA SER A 54 10.90 -20.01 12.10
C SER A 54 10.73 -21.41 11.48
N GLN A 55 11.72 -22.29 11.65
CA GLN A 55 11.75 -23.68 11.13
C GLN A 55 10.76 -24.63 11.83
N ILE A 56 9.56 -24.19 12.18
CA ILE A 56 8.59 -25.02 12.90
C ILE A 56 7.18 -24.72 12.36
N LEU A 57 6.78 -25.48 11.33
CA LEU A 57 5.44 -26.04 11.08
C LEU A 57 5.31 -26.57 9.64
N GLU A 58 6.21 -27.48 9.26
CA GLU A 58 6.06 -28.31 8.05
C GLU A 58 5.17 -29.52 8.35
N LEU A 59 3.84 -29.36 8.49
CA LEU A 59 2.90 -30.48 8.22
C LEU A 59 1.40 -30.13 8.09
N GLY A 60 0.97 -28.86 8.15
CA GLY A 60 -0.46 -28.53 8.31
C GLY A 60 -1.27 -28.13 7.07
N THR A 61 -0.67 -27.69 5.97
CA THR A 61 -1.41 -26.90 4.94
C THR A 61 -1.70 -27.62 3.62
N LYS A 62 -1.39 -28.92 3.50
CA LYS A 62 -1.47 -29.66 2.23
C LYS A 62 -2.88 -29.99 1.71
N MET A 63 -3.97 -29.65 2.43
CA MET A 63 -5.34 -30.03 2.04
C MET A 63 -6.26 -28.89 1.57
N ILE A 64 -5.87 -27.62 1.67
CA ILE A 64 -6.76 -26.48 1.30
C ILE A 64 -6.54 -25.99 -0.15
N GLY A 65 -5.41 -26.36 -0.78
CA GLY A 65 -4.98 -25.82 -2.08
C GLY A 65 -5.73 -26.32 -3.31
N ILE A 66 -6.50 -27.40 -3.22
CA ILE A 66 -7.22 -28.00 -4.36
C ILE A 66 -8.50 -27.20 -4.70
N LEU A 67 -9.10 -26.50 -3.71
CA LEU A 67 -10.39 -25.82 -3.88
C LEU A 67 -10.31 -24.36 -4.38
N LYS A 68 -9.12 -23.76 -4.54
CA LYS A 68 -8.97 -22.34 -4.96
C LYS A 68 -8.31 -22.15 -6.34
N ARG A 69 -8.35 -23.18 -7.20
CA ARG A 69 -7.76 -23.15 -8.55
C ARG A 69 -8.66 -22.54 -9.65
N GLN A 70 -9.93 -22.24 -9.39
CA GLN A 70 -10.86 -21.71 -10.41
C GLN A 70 -10.95 -20.18 -10.54
N ALA A 71 -10.21 -19.38 -9.75
CA ALA A 71 -10.35 -17.91 -9.76
C ALA A 71 -9.09 -17.15 -10.23
N ARG A 72 -8.14 -17.81 -10.91
CA ARG A 72 -6.83 -17.22 -11.30
C ARG A 72 -6.50 -17.33 -12.79
N SER A 73 -7.49 -17.26 -13.67
CA SER A 73 -7.23 -17.14 -15.11
C SER A 73 -8.13 -16.06 -15.69
N LEU A 74 -7.56 -15.20 -16.54
CA LEU A 74 -8.12 -14.00 -17.19
C LEU A 74 -7.93 -12.72 -16.33
N THR A 75 -6.73 -12.16 -16.13
CA THR A 75 -5.83 -11.56 -17.14
C THR A 75 -6.56 -10.88 -18.29
N LYS A 76 -6.94 -9.61 -18.09
CA LYS A 76 -6.79 -8.57 -19.11
C LYS A 76 -6.22 -7.30 -18.48
N ASN A 77 -4.91 -7.21 -18.62
CA ASN A 77 -4.15 -5.97 -18.57
C ASN A 77 -4.61 -5.12 -19.77
N GLU A 78 -5.17 -3.95 -19.51
CA GLU A 78 -5.21 -2.80 -20.42
C GLU A 78 -5.90 -1.62 -19.70
N LEU A 79 -5.07 -0.73 -19.14
CA LEU A 79 -5.32 0.70 -18.98
C LEU A 79 -6.79 1.10 -18.70
N LYS A 80 -7.32 0.75 -17.53
CA LYS A 80 -8.51 1.43 -17.03
C LYS A 80 -8.00 2.55 -16.14
N VAL A 81 -8.08 3.80 -16.60
CA VAL A 81 -7.94 4.99 -15.76
C VAL A 81 -8.86 4.77 -14.57
N SER A 82 -8.30 4.33 -13.45
CA SER A 82 -9.04 4.03 -12.25
C SER A 82 -9.50 5.37 -11.73
N LYS A 83 -10.75 5.70 -12.00
CA LYS A 83 -11.46 6.81 -11.37
C LYS A 83 -11.57 6.43 -9.89
N TYR A 84 -10.53 6.69 -9.10
CA TYR A 84 -10.59 6.57 -7.65
C TYR A 84 -11.74 7.45 -7.22
N THR A 85 -12.74 6.90 -6.54
CA THR A 85 -13.88 7.71 -6.10
C THR A 85 -13.59 8.29 -4.73
N THR A 86 -12.78 7.59 -3.94
CA THR A 86 -12.45 7.99 -2.57
C THR A 86 -10.94 7.97 -2.33
N LEU A 87 -10.47 8.79 -1.40
CA LEU A 87 -9.06 8.89 -1.04
C LEU A 87 -8.48 7.56 -0.52
N ALA A 88 -9.29 6.75 0.16
CA ALA A 88 -8.86 5.45 0.70
C ALA A 88 -8.48 4.42 -0.39
N GLU A 89 -8.98 4.59 -1.62
CA GLU A 89 -8.73 3.70 -2.76
C GLU A 89 -7.48 4.09 -3.56
N VAL A 90 -7.01 5.32 -3.38
CA VAL A 90 -5.83 5.82 -4.08
C VAL A 90 -4.61 5.05 -3.58
N PRO A 91 -3.84 4.39 -4.46
CA PRO A 91 -2.64 3.68 -4.05
C PRO A 91 -1.61 4.64 -3.46
N HIS A 92 -0.85 4.16 -2.49
CA HIS A 92 0.38 4.81 -2.04
C HIS A 92 1.29 5.22 -3.22
N GLY A 93 2.05 6.29 -3.04
CA GLY A 93 2.89 6.92 -4.07
C GLY A 93 2.14 7.59 -5.21
N SER A 94 0.80 7.51 -5.26
CA SER A 94 -0.01 8.08 -6.33
C SER A 94 -0.55 9.47 -5.97
N TRP A 95 -0.70 10.29 -7.01
CA TRP A 95 -1.32 11.61 -6.89
C TRP A 95 -2.81 11.56 -7.22
N ALA A 96 -3.59 12.29 -6.43
CA ALA A 96 -5.01 12.47 -6.65
C ALA A 96 -5.39 13.95 -6.48
N MET A 97 -6.42 14.38 -7.20
CA MET A 97 -7.01 15.71 -7.06
C MET A 97 -8.27 15.58 -6.22
N VAL A 98 -8.41 16.39 -5.18
CA VAL A 98 -9.63 16.40 -4.37
C VAL A 98 -10.76 16.96 -5.23
N SER A 99 -11.88 16.22 -5.33
CA SER A 99 -13.09 16.70 -6.01
C SER A 99 -14.13 17.22 -5.01
N GLY A 100 -14.10 16.73 -3.77
CA GLY A 100 -14.99 17.19 -2.71
C GLY A 100 -15.06 16.25 -1.53
N PHE A 101 -16.16 16.34 -0.80
CA PHE A 101 -16.46 15.49 0.36
C PHE A 101 -17.87 14.91 0.18
N SER A 102 -18.10 13.70 0.70
CA SER A 102 -19.44 13.09 0.69
C SER A 102 -20.46 13.93 1.48
N GLU A 103 -21.75 13.81 1.18
CA GLU A 103 -22.82 14.56 1.84
C GLU A 103 -22.85 14.41 3.37
N ASN A 104 -22.48 13.24 3.88
CA ASN A 104 -22.49 12.92 5.32
C ASN A 104 -21.16 13.22 6.03
N PHE A 105 -20.27 14.02 5.43
CA PHE A 105 -18.98 14.33 6.04
C PHE A 105 -19.15 15.29 7.25
N PRO A 106 -18.57 14.99 8.42
CA PRO A 106 -18.69 15.87 9.59
C PRO A 106 -18.13 17.28 9.34
N ARG A 107 -18.95 18.32 9.51
CA ARG A 107 -18.59 19.72 9.18
C ARG A 107 -17.28 20.19 9.82
N VAL A 108 -17.10 19.94 11.11
CA VAL A 108 -15.88 20.32 11.85
C VAL A 108 -14.63 19.68 11.25
N ARG A 109 -14.70 18.39 10.88
CA ARG A 109 -13.58 17.70 10.22
C ARG A 109 -13.35 18.22 8.80
N GLN A 110 -14.42 18.58 8.09
CA GLN A 110 -14.32 19.16 6.75
C GLN A 110 -13.57 20.50 6.81
N GLU A 111 -14.00 21.40 7.69
CA GLU A 111 -13.36 22.70 7.92
C GLU A 111 -11.88 22.54 8.30
N GLN A 112 -11.58 21.59 9.19
CA GLN A 112 -10.20 21.29 9.57
C GLN A 112 -9.36 20.82 8.38
N LEU A 113 -9.84 19.86 7.57
CA LEU A 113 -9.13 19.38 6.39
C LEU A 113 -8.93 20.49 5.36
N GLN A 114 -9.94 21.33 5.15
CA GLN A 114 -9.86 22.49 4.27
C GLN A 114 -8.84 23.52 4.76
N ALA A 115 -8.74 23.75 6.07
CA ALA A 115 -7.74 24.63 6.68
C ALA A 115 -6.31 24.12 6.47
N TYR A 116 -6.12 22.80 6.39
CA TYR A 116 -4.83 22.17 6.03
C TYR A 116 -4.59 22.06 4.52
N GLY A 117 -5.47 22.62 3.68
CA GLY A 117 -5.29 22.67 2.23
C GLY A 117 -5.93 21.53 1.44
N VAL A 118 -6.68 20.62 2.08
CA VAL A 118 -7.47 19.59 1.40
C VAL A 118 -8.74 20.23 0.83
N LEU A 119 -8.60 20.86 -0.33
CA LEU A 119 -9.65 21.64 -1.00
C LEU A 119 -9.95 21.06 -2.39
N PRO A 120 -11.19 21.17 -2.89
CA PRO A 120 -11.50 20.83 -4.27
C PRO A 120 -10.53 21.49 -5.27
N GLY A 121 -10.03 20.71 -6.23
CA GLY A 121 -9.03 21.12 -7.22
C GLY A 121 -7.58 21.07 -6.73
N LYS A 122 -7.31 20.80 -5.45
CA LYS A 122 -5.94 20.62 -4.94
C LYS A 122 -5.44 19.21 -5.16
N ARG A 123 -4.16 19.11 -5.52
CA ARG A 123 -3.44 17.84 -5.66
C ARG A 123 -2.88 17.41 -4.32
N ILE A 124 -3.01 16.12 -4.03
CA ILE A 124 -2.49 15.47 -2.84
C ILE A 124 -1.79 14.18 -3.24
N CYS A 125 -0.73 13.84 -2.52
CA CYS A 125 -0.01 12.58 -2.69
C CYS A 125 -0.41 11.64 -1.55
N VAL A 126 -0.71 10.37 -1.86
CA VAL A 126 -0.93 9.37 -0.81
C VAL A 126 0.40 8.74 -0.46
N LEU A 127 0.85 8.93 0.77
CA LEU A 127 2.10 8.34 1.26
C LEU A 127 1.88 6.93 1.81
N GLN A 128 0.71 6.68 2.40
CA GLN A 128 0.38 5.43 3.06
C GLN A 128 -1.14 5.23 3.13
N ASN A 129 -1.62 3.99 3.04
CA ASN A 129 -3.05 3.67 3.19
C ASN A 129 -3.40 2.98 4.52
N SER A 130 -2.46 2.27 5.14
CA SER A 130 -2.66 1.44 6.33
C SER A 130 -1.50 1.59 7.32
N PRO A 131 -1.75 1.66 8.65
CA PRO A 131 -3.04 1.48 9.34
C PRO A 131 -3.99 2.69 9.25
N VAL A 132 -3.46 3.86 8.91
CA VAL A 132 -4.21 5.09 8.61
C VAL A 132 -3.76 5.64 7.26
N THR A 133 -4.61 6.45 6.62
CA THR A 133 -4.28 7.08 5.34
C THR A 133 -3.45 8.32 5.58
N VAL A 134 -2.18 8.32 5.19
CA VAL A 134 -1.30 9.48 5.28
C VAL A 134 -1.21 10.14 3.91
N ILE A 135 -1.52 11.43 3.86
CA ILE A 135 -1.41 12.23 2.64
C ILE A 135 -0.43 13.38 2.81
N GLN A 136 0.19 13.78 1.72
CA GLN A 136 0.91 15.03 1.62
C GLN A 136 0.09 16.05 0.85
N VAL A 137 -0.09 17.23 1.44
CA VAL A 137 -0.76 18.38 0.87
C VAL A 137 0.24 19.54 0.89
N GLU A 138 0.66 19.98 -0.29
CA GLU A 138 1.77 20.95 -0.42
C GLU A 138 3.02 20.45 0.33
N TYR A 139 3.38 21.05 1.46
CA TYR A 139 4.51 20.63 2.30
C TYR A 139 4.10 19.97 3.62
N THR A 140 2.81 19.74 3.85
CA THR A 140 2.28 19.20 5.11
C THR A 140 1.87 17.75 4.95
N GLU A 141 2.24 16.90 5.91
CA GLU A 141 1.78 15.52 6.00
C GLU A 141 0.64 15.41 7.01
N LEU A 142 -0.46 14.78 6.60
CA LEU A 142 -1.67 14.62 7.40
C LEU A 142 -2.06 13.15 7.49
N ALA A 143 -2.27 12.66 8.71
CA ALA A 143 -2.86 11.36 8.96
C ALA A 143 -4.39 11.49 9.05
N ILE A 144 -5.09 10.74 8.20
CA ILE A 144 -6.55 10.73 8.08
C ILE A 144 -7.07 9.33 8.43
N GLU A 145 -8.04 9.27 9.33
CA GLU A 145 -8.74 8.03 9.68
C GLU A 145 -9.40 7.41 8.44
N THR A 146 -9.42 6.07 8.37
CA THR A 146 -9.95 5.34 7.21
C THR A 146 -11.41 5.70 6.89
N SER A 147 -12.24 5.98 7.91
CA SER A 147 -13.63 6.41 7.73
C SER A 147 -13.74 7.75 7.00
N LEU A 148 -12.87 8.71 7.34
CA LEU A 148 -12.82 10.02 6.70
C LEU A 148 -12.19 9.93 5.31
N ALA A 149 -11.13 9.14 5.15
CA ALA A 149 -10.50 8.91 3.84
C ALA A 149 -11.49 8.30 2.83
N ARG A 150 -12.41 7.42 3.27
CA ARG A 150 -13.51 6.91 2.42
C ARG A 150 -14.55 7.96 2.05
N ALA A 151 -14.61 9.07 2.78
CA ALA A 151 -15.59 10.13 2.59
C ALA A 151 -15.00 11.38 1.88
N VAL A 152 -13.69 11.39 1.61
CA VAL A 152 -13.03 12.38 0.76
C VAL A 152 -13.08 11.90 -0.69
N CYS A 153 -13.75 12.65 -1.55
CA CYS A 153 -13.87 12.34 -2.97
C CYS A 153 -12.66 12.88 -3.74
N VAL A 154 -12.14 12.07 -4.66
CA VAL A 154 -10.94 12.40 -5.43
C VAL A 154 -11.10 12.02 -6.90
N GLU A 155 -10.16 12.47 -7.72
CA GLU A 155 -9.96 12.08 -9.11
C GLU A 155 -8.49 11.73 -9.33
N ALA A 156 -8.20 10.67 -10.09
CA ALA A 156 -6.84 10.23 -10.36
C ALA A 156 -6.08 11.25 -11.23
N VAL A 157 -4.89 11.66 -10.81
CA VAL A 157 -4.03 12.59 -11.57
C VAL A 157 -2.86 11.85 -12.24
N GLY A 158 -2.54 10.63 -11.78
CA GLY A 158 -1.47 9.79 -12.31
C GLY A 158 -0.45 9.40 -11.23
N VAL A 159 0.45 8.48 -11.58
CA VAL A 159 1.60 8.09 -10.74
C VAL A 159 2.77 8.99 -11.13
N ASN A 160 3.56 9.45 -10.16
CA ASN A 160 4.77 10.23 -10.46
C ASN A 160 5.72 9.40 -11.36
N PRO A 161 6.30 9.95 -12.44
CA PRO A 161 7.36 9.28 -13.20
C PRO A 161 8.61 8.99 -12.35
#